data_AF-A0AAV7ZU52-F1
#
_entry.id   AF-A0AAV7ZU52-F1
#
_cell.length_a   1.000
_cell.length_b   1.000
_cell.length_c   1.000
_cell.angle_alpha   90.00
_cell.angle_beta   90.00
_cell.angle_gamma   90.00
#
_symmetry.space_group_name_H-M   'P 1'
#
loop_
_entity.id
_entity.type
_entity.pdbx_description
1 polymer ?
#
loop_
_entity_poly.entity_id
_entity_poly.type
_entity_poly.pdbx_seq_one_letter_code
_entity_poly.pdbx_strand_id
1 'polypeptide(L)'
;MQSMNLFWVFLLLIIFVDLSLQNLELPVRGASPKLNEKYSKIKNQEFFKCDNGLNEYPISFINDNYCDCEDGSDEPGTSACIEMTFYCSNEGYVPEIIPSSRVNDGICDCSDGSDEWMSPNKCQNLSKEKKVRLDKQMEEEITIRREGYIAKLKLKKKTEKKSDKALQKINDLNQEIKEINKTLIQITYYQSLYTDPNKVMTEEQKTEVNSFLKLTGWERFKSFFVSSSISNQNKLQMKKSKIEDKIMILQEKIKMVDPFQTDNQSNPEDDFFYLKDTHYSWKTDDKHYDYTFYPFDKVEQRDNNDRNTVTIGRWNDKQVTDGQELYINGKRCNNGPSREVLIKYKCHKTSKIVSVKETNFCIYELIFQTPGICEDIDDDFHDQQKKEAIESEIVSKNVISTKNNNSNSGLWKIVIIVALCVMAYFAYTYYNQKNDNNGLFQKKSLKNE
;
A
#
# COMPACT_ATOMS: atom_id res chain seq x y z
N MET A 1 -60.66 -40.64 13.55
CA MET A 1 -59.76 -40.30 12.42
C MET A 1 -58.84 -39.10 12.68
N GLN A 2 -58.92 -38.37 13.81
CA GLN A 2 -58.00 -37.25 14.09
C GLN A 2 -56.67 -37.66 14.77
N SER A 3 -56.60 -38.80 15.45
CA SER A 3 -55.36 -39.26 16.11
C SER A 3 -54.33 -39.88 15.17
N MET A 4 -54.75 -40.48 14.05
CA MET A 4 -53.81 -41.02 13.05
C MET A 4 -53.02 -39.91 12.36
N ASN A 5 -53.60 -38.73 12.14
CA ASN A 5 -52.90 -37.62 11.46
C ASN A 5 -51.79 -36.98 12.31
N LEU A 6 -51.94 -36.95 13.64
CA LEU A 6 -50.90 -36.38 14.51
C LEU A 6 -49.66 -37.28 14.59
N PHE A 7 -49.86 -38.60 14.55
CA PHE A 7 -48.77 -39.59 14.56
C PHE A 7 -47.93 -39.52 13.28
N TRP A 8 -48.58 -39.40 12.11
CA TRP A 8 -47.86 -39.26 10.82
C TRP A 8 -47.13 -37.93 10.69
N VAL A 9 -47.66 -36.84 11.26
CA VAL A 9 -46.95 -35.54 11.31
C VAL A 9 -45.72 -35.62 12.22
N PHE A 10 -45.82 -36.29 13.38
CA PHE A 10 -44.67 -36.51 14.25
C PHE A 10 -43.63 -37.43 13.62
N LEU A 11 -44.07 -38.48 12.92
CA LEU A 11 -43.19 -39.41 12.20
C LEU A 11 -42.51 -38.72 11.02
N LEU A 12 -43.22 -37.85 10.29
CA LEU A 12 -42.64 -36.99 9.25
C LEU A 12 -41.67 -35.97 9.83
N LEU A 13 -41.95 -35.36 10.99
CA LEU A 13 -41.02 -34.46 11.67
C LEU A 13 -39.76 -35.18 12.15
N ILE A 14 -39.88 -36.40 12.68
CA ILE A 14 -38.73 -37.23 13.06
C ILE A 14 -37.91 -37.59 11.82
N ILE A 15 -38.56 -38.03 10.73
CA ILE A 15 -37.89 -38.31 9.45
C ILE A 15 -37.25 -37.04 8.86
N PHE A 16 -37.89 -35.87 8.99
CA PHE A 16 -37.35 -34.59 8.50
C PHE A 16 -36.17 -34.10 9.35
N VAL A 17 -36.19 -34.34 10.67
CA VAL A 17 -35.07 -34.07 11.59
C VAL A 17 -33.92 -35.05 11.33
N ASP A 18 -34.21 -36.33 11.12
CA ASP A 18 -33.22 -37.34 10.73
C ASP A 18 -32.58 -37.03 9.36
N LEU A 19 -33.37 -36.59 8.37
CA LEU A 19 -32.85 -36.13 7.07
C LEU A 19 -32.02 -34.84 7.18
N SER A 20 -32.33 -33.99 8.17
CA SER A 20 -31.62 -32.71 8.38
C SER A 20 -30.31 -32.89 9.16
N LEU A 21 -30.19 -33.91 10.00
CA LEU A 21 -28.98 -34.23 10.78
C LEU A 21 -27.95 -35.08 10.02
N GLN A 22 -28.31 -35.65 8.86
CA GLN A 22 -27.41 -36.52 8.08
C GLN A 22 -26.28 -35.79 7.33
N ASN A 23 -26.21 -34.46 7.36
CA ASN A 23 -25.24 -33.70 6.54
C ASN A 23 -24.28 -32.79 7.32
N LEU A 24 -24.15 -32.91 8.65
CA LEU A 24 -23.07 -32.23 9.37
C LEU A 24 -21.81 -33.11 9.36
N GLU A 25 -21.14 -33.14 8.20
CA GLU A 25 -19.91 -33.90 8.04
C GLU A 25 -18.75 -33.15 8.70
N LEU A 26 -18.12 -33.77 9.69
CA LEU A 26 -16.92 -33.22 10.30
C LEU A 26 -15.74 -33.32 9.31
N PRO A 27 -14.97 -32.25 9.12
CA PRO A 27 -13.78 -32.28 8.29
C PRO A 27 -12.74 -33.25 8.87
N VAL A 28 -11.92 -33.83 7.98
CA VAL A 28 -10.75 -34.61 8.37
C VAL A 28 -9.81 -33.69 9.15
N ARG A 29 -9.49 -34.10 10.38
CA ARG A 29 -8.61 -33.37 11.29
C ARG A 29 -7.23 -33.17 10.66
N GLY A 30 -6.67 -31.97 10.84
CA GLY A 30 -5.36 -31.58 10.32
C GLY A 30 -5.28 -31.40 8.80
N ALA A 31 -6.36 -31.67 8.06
CA ALA A 31 -6.43 -31.42 6.64
C ALA A 31 -6.78 -29.95 6.32
N SER A 32 -6.08 -29.35 5.35
CA SER A 32 -6.40 -28.02 4.83
C SER A 32 -7.79 -28.01 4.14
N PRO A 33 -8.42 -26.84 3.90
CA PRO A 33 -9.73 -26.78 3.23
C PRO A 33 -9.75 -27.47 1.86
N LYS A 34 -8.67 -27.31 1.09
CA LYS A 34 -8.48 -27.97 -0.21
C LYS A 34 -8.37 -29.49 -0.07
N LEU A 35 -7.67 -29.97 0.95
CA LEU A 35 -7.49 -31.39 1.20
C LEU A 35 -8.79 -32.02 1.75
N ASN A 36 -9.53 -31.29 2.58
CA ASN A 36 -10.86 -31.69 3.03
C ASN A 36 -11.87 -31.81 1.88
N GLU A 37 -11.77 -30.95 0.85
CA GLU A 37 -12.56 -31.09 -0.38
C GLU A 37 -12.21 -32.38 -1.15
N LYS A 38 -10.96 -32.86 -1.05
CA LYS A 38 -10.54 -34.14 -1.63
C LYS A 38 -11.12 -35.31 -0.84
N TYR A 39 -10.97 -35.31 0.50
CA TYR A 39 -11.48 -36.38 1.34
C TYR A 39 -13.01 -36.50 1.33
N SER A 40 -13.73 -35.39 1.26
CA SER A 40 -15.20 -35.41 1.18
C SER A 40 -15.71 -36.10 -0.09
N LYS A 41 -14.99 -35.99 -1.22
CA LYS A 41 -15.34 -36.66 -2.48
C LYS A 41 -15.17 -38.17 -2.43
N ILE A 42 -14.24 -38.66 -1.61
CA ILE A 42 -13.93 -40.09 -1.50
C ILE A 42 -14.56 -40.73 -0.27
N LYS A 43 -15.16 -39.98 0.66
CA LYS A 43 -15.73 -40.48 1.92
C LYS A 43 -16.68 -41.68 1.81
N ASN A 44 -17.43 -41.78 0.71
CA ASN A 44 -18.37 -42.89 0.45
C ASN A 44 -17.72 -44.08 -0.30
N GLN A 45 -16.42 -44.03 -0.55
CA GLN A 45 -15.65 -45.12 -1.14
C GLN A 45 -15.16 -46.08 -0.05
N GLU A 46 -14.76 -47.28 -0.43
CA GLU A 46 -14.18 -48.25 0.51
C GLU A 46 -12.66 -48.01 0.69
N PHE A 47 -12.01 -47.52 -0.37
CA PHE A 47 -10.56 -47.28 -0.44
C PHE A 47 -10.27 -45.84 -0.88
N PHE A 48 -9.16 -45.29 -0.41
CA PHE A 48 -8.54 -44.08 -0.95
C PHE A 48 -7.19 -44.40 -1.58
N LYS A 49 -6.76 -43.53 -2.48
CA LYS A 49 -5.47 -43.62 -3.17
C LYS A 49 -4.52 -42.57 -2.61
N CYS A 50 -3.29 -42.98 -2.27
CA CYS A 50 -2.23 -42.05 -1.86
C CYS A 50 -1.96 -41.00 -2.96
N ASP A 51 -1.50 -39.81 -2.60
CA ASP A 51 -1.30 -38.69 -3.52
C ASP A 51 -0.23 -38.99 -4.60
N ASN A 52 0.78 -39.80 -4.28
CA ASN A 52 1.81 -40.30 -5.18
C ASN A 52 1.28 -41.33 -6.20
N GLY A 53 0.07 -41.83 -5.99
CA GLY A 53 -0.64 -42.75 -6.86
C GLY A 53 -0.16 -44.20 -6.88
N LEU A 54 0.75 -44.58 -5.97
CA LEU A 54 1.38 -45.91 -5.95
C LEU A 54 0.52 -46.96 -5.22
N ASN A 55 -0.13 -46.58 -4.11
CA ASN A 55 -0.87 -47.50 -3.24
C ASN A 55 -2.31 -47.03 -2.97
N GLU A 56 -3.19 -47.98 -2.65
CA GLU A 56 -4.58 -47.77 -2.24
C GLU A 56 -4.86 -48.49 -0.92
N TYR A 57 -5.48 -47.79 0.03
CA TYR A 57 -5.74 -48.28 1.38
C TYR A 57 -7.21 -48.03 1.78
N PRO A 58 -7.77 -48.79 2.74
CA PRO A 58 -9.11 -48.52 3.26
C PRO A 58 -9.22 -47.10 3.82
N ILE A 59 -10.37 -46.43 3.66
CA ILE A 59 -10.57 -45.06 4.21
C ILE A 59 -10.33 -44.99 5.72
N SER A 60 -10.52 -46.09 6.43
CA SER A 60 -10.25 -46.17 7.88
C SER A 60 -8.78 -45.98 8.26
N PHE A 61 -7.86 -46.04 7.29
CA PHE A 61 -6.42 -45.83 7.52
C PHE A 61 -6.08 -44.33 7.53
N ILE A 62 -7.04 -43.45 7.21
CA ILE A 62 -6.82 -42.01 7.35
C ILE A 62 -6.82 -41.64 8.82
N ASN A 63 -5.72 -41.06 9.30
CA ASN A 63 -5.50 -40.66 10.69
C ASN A 63 -5.59 -41.83 11.68
N ASP A 64 -5.04 -42.98 11.32
CA ASP A 64 -5.05 -44.18 12.15
C ASP A 64 -3.79 -44.33 13.04
N ASN A 65 -2.90 -43.33 13.01
CA ASN A 65 -1.60 -43.28 13.68
C ASN A 65 -0.56 -44.25 13.10
N TYR A 66 -0.73 -44.72 11.88
CA TYR A 66 0.27 -45.47 11.13
C TYR A 66 0.57 -44.78 9.80
N CYS A 67 1.82 -44.84 9.35
CA CYS A 67 2.22 -44.22 8.08
C CYS A 67 2.25 -45.28 6.98
N ASP A 68 1.10 -45.48 6.31
CA ASP A 68 0.89 -46.40 5.20
C ASP A 68 1.32 -45.82 3.86
N CYS A 69 1.02 -44.54 3.63
CA CYS A 69 1.42 -43.87 2.39
C CYS A 69 2.85 -43.32 2.52
N GLU A 70 3.72 -43.62 1.54
CA GLU A 70 5.10 -43.08 1.50
C GLU A 70 5.14 -41.54 1.45
N ASP A 71 4.06 -40.91 0.95
CA ASP A 71 3.91 -39.45 0.88
C ASP A 71 3.15 -38.84 2.07
N GLY A 72 2.74 -39.67 3.05
CA GLY A 72 2.00 -39.26 4.24
C GLY A 72 0.60 -38.71 4.03
N SER A 73 0.00 -38.94 2.85
CA SER A 73 -1.35 -38.47 2.51
C SER A 73 -2.49 -39.13 3.31
N ASP A 74 -2.18 -40.15 4.08
CA ASP A 74 -3.04 -40.86 5.03
C ASP A 74 -3.09 -40.19 6.41
N GLU A 75 -2.04 -39.49 6.84
CA GLU A 75 -1.91 -38.97 8.21
C GLU A 75 -1.88 -37.42 8.32
N PRO A 76 -2.87 -36.68 7.79
CA PRO A 76 -2.89 -35.21 7.91
C PRO A 76 -3.13 -34.71 9.34
N GLY A 77 -3.64 -35.56 10.23
CA GLY A 77 -4.15 -35.25 11.57
C GLY A 77 -3.39 -35.91 12.72
N THR A 78 -2.27 -36.59 12.43
CA THR A 78 -1.43 -37.30 13.41
C THR A 78 0.05 -36.98 13.16
N SER A 79 0.93 -37.52 14.02
CA SER A 79 2.38 -37.39 13.92
C SER A 79 3.08 -38.63 13.32
N ALA A 80 2.31 -39.58 12.75
CA ALA A 80 2.84 -40.86 12.30
C ALA A 80 3.77 -40.77 11.08
N CYS A 81 3.51 -39.83 10.16
CA CYS A 81 4.36 -39.58 8.99
C CYS A 81 5.33 -38.41 9.21
N ILE A 82 6.60 -38.65 8.84
CA ILE A 82 7.70 -37.68 8.94
C ILE A 82 7.56 -36.61 7.85
N GLU A 83 8.03 -35.38 8.13
CA GLU A 83 8.05 -34.24 7.19
C GLU A 83 6.67 -33.76 6.69
N MET A 84 5.58 -34.23 7.32
CA MET A 84 4.22 -33.79 7.01
C MET A 84 3.80 -32.54 7.79
N THR A 85 2.63 -32.02 7.43
CA THR A 85 2.07 -30.81 8.04
C THR A 85 0.66 -31.02 8.54
N PHE A 86 0.33 -30.37 9.66
CA PHE A 86 -0.99 -30.34 10.26
C PHE A 86 -1.60 -28.94 10.11
N TYR A 87 -2.85 -28.86 9.65
CA TYR A 87 -3.60 -27.63 9.48
C TYR A 87 -4.45 -27.31 10.72
N CYS A 88 -4.10 -26.24 11.44
CA CYS A 88 -4.92 -25.63 12.48
C CYS A 88 -5.95 -24.71 11.83
N SER A 89 -7.25 -25.03 11.95
CA SER A 89 -8.31 -24.21 11.38
C SER A 89 -8.41 -22.84 12.06
N ASN A 90 -8.12 -22.79 13.38
CA ASN A 90 -8.18 -21.59 14.20
C ASN A 90 -9.48 -20.82 13.97
N GLU A 91 -10.64 -21.48 14.08
CA GLU A 91 -11.92 -20.91 13.66
C GLU A 91 -12.16 -19.48 14.18
N GLY A 92 -12.45 -18.57 13.25
CA GLY A 92 -12.63 -17.16 13.54
C GLY A 92 -11.33 -16.36 13.69
N TYR A 93 -10.15 -16.98 13.60
CA TYR A 93 -8.82 -16.37 13.58
C TYR A 93 -8.05 -16.80 12.31
N VAL A 94 -6.76 -16.48 12.22
CA VAL A 94 -5.89 -16.83 11.09
C VAL A 94 -5.51 -18.31 11.16
N PRO A 95 -5.75 -19.09 10.10
CA PRO A 95 -5.32 -20.49 10.04
C PRO A 95 -3.79 -20.63 10.07
N GLU A 96 -3.32 -21.74 10.61
CA GLU A 96 -1.89 -22.00 10.80
C GLU A 96 -1.53 -23.41 10.35
N ILE A 97 -0.29 -23.59 9.88
CA ILE A 97 0.24 -24.89 9.48
C ILE A 97 1.45 -25.17 10.35
N ILE A 98 1.42 -26.30 11.06
CA ILE A 98 2.51 -26.75 11.92
C ILE A 98 3.09 -28.07 11.39
N PRO A 99 4.35 -28.41 11.71
CA PRO A 99 4.89 -29.73 11.40
C PRO A 99 4.09 -30.84 12.10
N SER A 100 3.89 -31.99 11.44
CA SER A 100 3.20 -33.17 12.02
C SER A 100 3.84 -33.64 13.32
N SER A 101 5.15 -33.44 13.49
CA SER A 101 5.89 -33.77 14.71
C SER A 101 5.41 -33.05 15.97
N ARG A 102 4.63 -31.97 15.82
CA ARG A 102 4.06 -31.20 16.93
C ARG A 102 2.65 -31.65 17.32
N VAL A 103 2.10 -32.64 16.63
CA VAL A 103 0.76 -33.17 16.93
C VAL A 103 0.86 -34.14 18.10
N ASN A 104 0.15 -33.84 19.19
CA ASN A 104 0.18 -34.58 20.46
C ASN A 104 1.59 -34.74 21.06
N ASP A 105 2.48 -33.77 20.86
CA ASP A 105 3.82 -33.75 21.46
C ASP A 105 3.83 -33.22 22.90
N GLY A 106 2.68 -32.68 23.32
CA GLY A 106 2.46 -32.16 24.63
C GLY A 106 2.72 -30.66 24.80
N ILE A 107 2.87 -29.93 23.71
CA ILE A 107 3.00 -28.47 23.65
C ILE A 107 1.78 -27.94 22.89
N CYS A 108 1.26 -26.78 23.29
CA CYS A 108 0.15 -26.15 22.57
C CYS A 108 0.70 -25.25 21.47
N ASP A 109 0.82 -25.76 20.25
CA ASP A 109 1.28 -25.06 19.07
C ASP A 109 0.13 -24.40 18.31
N CYS A 110 -1.00 -25.10 18.11
CA CYS A 110 -2.17 -24.49 17.47
C CYS A 110 -2.83 -23.47 18.41
N SER A 111 -3.27 -22.34 17.84
CA SER A 111 -4.00 -21.31 18.60
C SER A 111 -5.36 -21.79 19.12
N ASP A 112 -6.01 -22.72 18.43
CA ASP A 112 -7.23 -23.38 18.87
C ASP A 112 -7.00 -24.62 19.75
N GLY A 113 -5.74 -25.06 19.92
CA GLY A 113 -5.35 -26.26 20.66
C GLY A 113 -5.71 -27.58 19.98
N SER A 114 -6.02 -27.57 18.68
CA SER A 114 -6.46 -28.76 17.92
C SER A 114 -5.38 -29.81 17.68
N ASP A 115 -4.11 -29.45 17.87
CA ASP A 115 -2.92 -30.31 17.83
C ASP A 115 -2.86 -31.30 19.00
N GLU A 116 -3.32 -30.90 20.19
CA GLU A 116 -3.28 -31.71 21.42
C GLU A 116 -4.62 -32.41 21.71
N TRP A 117 -5.26 -32.92 20.65
CA TRP A 117 -6.60 -33.49 20.73
C TRP A 117 -6.70 -34.76 21.59
N MET A 118 -5.58 -35.48 21.82
CA MET A 118 -5.54 -36.60 22.77
C MET A 118 -5.61 -36.15 24.24
N SER A 119 -5.35 -34.87 24.53
CA SER A 119 -5.38 -34.27 25.86
C SER A 119 -6.31 -33.05 25.93
N PRO A 120 -7.66 -33.24 25.90
CA PRO A 120 -8.64 -32.17 25.66
C PRO A 120 -8.66 -31.00 26.66
N ASN A 121 -7.99 -31.13 27.81
CA ASN A 121 -7.91 -30.09 28.85
C ASN A 121 -6.54 -29.42 28.93
N LYS A 122 -5.60 -29.79 28.06
CA LYS A 122 -4.23 -29.30 28.09
C LYS A 122 -4.10 -27.94 27.42
N CYS A 123 -4.79 -27.74 26.30
CA CYS A 123 -4.73 -26.51 25.52
C CYS A 123 -6.03 -25.73 25.58
N GLN A 124 -5.92 -24.42 25.76
CA GLN A 124 -7.04 -23.49 25.69
C GLN A 124 -7.13 -22.92 24.29
N ASN A 125 -8.35 -22.76 23.77
CA ASN A 125 -8.56 -22.08 22.50
C ASN A 125 -8.40 -20.56 22.69
N LEU A 126 -7.31 -20.01 22.14
CA LEU A 126 -6.96 -18.59 22.19
C LEU A 126 -7.33 -17.83 20.91
N SER A 127 -7.93 -18.49 19.91
CA SER A 127 -8.23 -17.91 18.60
C SER A 127 -9.07 -16.64 18.70
N LYS A 128 -10.10 -16.62 19.55
CA LYS A 128 -10.94 -15.43 19.76
C LYS A 128 -10.15 -14.25 20.32
N GLU A 129 -9.31 -14.47 21.32
CA GLU A 129 -8.50 -13.40 21.92
C GLU A 129 -7.45 -12.87 20.94
N LYS A 130 -6.75 -13.78 20.24
CA LYS A 130 -5.79 -13.40 19.21
C LYS A 130 -6.46 -12.63 18.06
N LYS A 131 -7.68 -13.00 17.66
CA LYS A 131 -8.47 -12.26 16.68
C LYS A 131 -8.77 -10.84 17.13
N VAL A 132 -9.28 -10.64 18.35
CA VAL A 132 -9.55 -9.28 18.86
C VAL A 132 -8.29 -8.42 18.86
N ARG A 133 -7.13 -8.99 19.23
CA ARG A 133 -5.85 -8.28 19.18
C ARG A 133 -5.43 -7.93 17.76
N LEU A 134 -5.58 -8.87 16.82
CA LEU A 134 -5.26 -8.67 15.40
C LEU A 134 -6.16 -7.62 14.76
N ASP A 135 -7.48 -7.70 14.97
CA ASP A 135 -8.46 -6.74 14.43
C ASP A 135 -8.15 -5.32 14.93
N LYS A 136 -7.79 -5.18 16.21
CA LYS A 136 -7.35 -3.90 16.78
C LYS A 136 -6.07 -3.39 16.13
N GLN A 137 -5.06 -4.25 15.95
CA GLN A 137 -3.81 -3.86 15.29
C GLN A 137 -4.05 -3.43 13.84
N MET A 138 -4.90 -4.17 13.12
CA MET A 138 -5.26 -3.85 11.73
C MET A 138 -6.01 -2.53 11.63
N GLU A 139 -6.96 -2.25 12.54
CA GLU A 139 -7.68 -0.97 12.58
C GLU A 139 -6.73 0.21 12.87
N GLU A 140 -5.77 0.02 13.78
CA GLU A 140 -4.71 0.99 14.05
C GLU A 140 -3.84 1.24 12.82
N GLU A 141 -3.40 0.18 12.11
CA GLU A 141 -2.61 0.29 10.88
C GLU A 141 -3.39 0.99 9.75
N ILE A 142 -4.66 0.64 9.54
CA ILE A 142 -5.55 1.30 8.56
C ILE A 142 -5.67 2.79 8.89
N THR A 143 -5.88 3.13 10.16
CA THR A 143 -6.00 4.53 10.60
C THR A 143 -4.71 5.30 10.33
N ILE A 144 -3.56 4.73 10.68
CA ILE A 144 -2.24 5.34 10.42
C ILE A 144 -2.04 5.56 8.93
N ARG A 145 -2.44 4.60 8.08
CA ARG A 145 -2.32 4.72 6.63
C ARG A 145 -3.22 5.80 6.05
N ARG A 146 -4.50 5.88 6.48
CA ARG A 146 -5.42 6.95 6.05
C ARG A 146 -4.91 8.33 6.45
N GLU A 147 -4.55 8.50 7.72
CA GLU A 147 -4.02 9.77 8.22
C GLU A 147 -2.69 10.13 7.54
N GLY A 148 -1.85 9.13 7.30
CA GLY A 148 -0.62 9.22 6.53
C GLY A 148 -0.83 9.76 5.13
N TYR A 149 -1.75 9.15 4.39
CA TYR A 149 -2.10 9.57 3.03
C TYR A 149 -2.69 10.99 2.99
N ILE A 150 -3.59 11.34 3.93
CA ILE A 150 -4.11 12.71 4.05
C ILE A 150 -2.97 13.71 4.35
N ALA A 151 -2.00 13.34 5.19
CA ALA A 151 -0.84 14.18 5.49
C ALA A 151 0.05 14.37 4.25
N LYS A 152 0.26 13.31 3.45
CA LYS A 152 0.99 13.34 2.17
C LYS A 152 0.38 14.37 1.21
N LEU A 153 -0.93 14.30 0.97
CA LEU A 153 -1.65 15.25 0.10
C LEU A 153 -1.51 16.70 0.56
N LYS A 154 -1.59 16.94 1.88
CA LYS A 154 -1.38 18.28 2.46
C LYS A 154 0.04 18.80 2.23
N LEU A 155 1.05 17.93 2.36
CA LEU A 155 2.45 18.28 2.16
C LEU A 155 2.74 18.56 0.68
N LYS A 156 2.23 17.73 -0.23
CA LYS A 156 2.32 17.93 -1.68
C LYS A 156 1.79 19.31 -2.09
N LYS A 157 0.55 19.64 -1.70
CA LYS A 157 -0.07 20.95 -1.95
C LYS A 157 0.73 22.13 -1.36
N LYS A 158 1.35 21.94 -0.19
CA LYS A 158 2.19 22.96 0.45
C LYS A 158 3.48 23.19 -0.35
N THR A 159 4.08 22.13 -0.88
CA THR A 159 5.30 22.19 -1.70
C THR A 159 5.02 22.82 -3.05
N GLU A 160 3.92 22.44 -3.73
CA GLU A 160 3.44 23.07 -4.97
C GLU A 160 3.27 24.59 -4.79
N LYS A 161 2.57 25.03 -3.73
CA LYS A 161 2.40 26.46 -3.44
C LYS A 161 3.72 27.20 -3.19
N LYS A 162 4.75 26.53 -2.66
CA LYS A 162 6.08 27.14 -2.50
C LYS A 162 6.77 27.26 -3.86
N SER A 163 6.64 26.25 -4.72
CA SER A 163 7.15 26.26 -6.10
C SER A 163 6.54 27.40 -6.90
N ASP A 164 5.21 27.56 -6.87
CA ASP A 164 4.50 28.65 -7.56
C ASP A 164 4.98 30.04 -7.14
N LYS A 165 5.21 30.22 -5.83
CA LYS A 165 5.76 31.48 -5.29
C LYS A 165 7.19 31.74 -5.77
N ALA A 166 8.02 30.69 -5.83
CA ALA A 166 9.38 30.80 -6.35
C ALA A 166 9.37 31.16 -7.84
N LEU A 167 8.47 30.55 -8.61
CA LEU A 167 8.28 30.84 -10.03
C LEU A 167 7.81 32.29 -10.27
N GLN A 168 6.84 32.75 -9.48
CA GLN A 168 6.42 34.16 -9.50
C GLN A 168 7.61 35.09 -9.21
N LYS A 169 8.43 34.74 -8.20
CA LYS A 169 9.60 35.56 -7.85
C LYS A 169 10.64 35.62 -8.97
N ILE A 170 10.86 34.52 -9.68
CA ILE A 170 11.73 34.49 -10.86
C ILE A 170 11.19 35.43 -11.94
N ASN A 171 9.88 35.42 -12.19
CA ASN A 171 9.26 36.31 -13.17
C ASN A 171 9.45 37.80 -12.81
N ASP A 172 9.26 38.16 -11.53
CA ASP A 172 9.50 39.53 -11.04
C ASP A 172 10.95 39.96 -11.23
N LEU A 173 11.90 39.08 -10.88
CA LEU A 173 13.34 39.35 -11.02
C LEU A 173 13.76 39.47 -12.50
N ASN A 174 13.19 38.66 -13.39
CA ASN A 174 13.39 38.77 -14.83
C ASN A 174 12.87 40.10 -15.39
N GLN A 175 11.73 40.59 -14.88
CA GLN A 175 11.22 41.91 -15.23
C GLN A 175 12.16 43.03 -14.74
N GLU A 176 12.73 42.91 -13.54
CA GLU A 176 13.75 43.86 -13.05
C GLU A 176 15.01 43.85 -13.94
N ILE A 177 15.48 42.66 -14.37
CA ILE A 177 16.59 42.54 -15.33
C ILE A 177 16.24 43.25 -16.65
N LYS A 178 15.01 43.10 -17.15
CA LYS A 178 14.56 43.76 -18.39
C LYS A 178 14.66 45.28 -18.29
N GLU A 179 14.23 45.87 -17.17
CA GLU A 179 14.35 47.32 -16.94
C GLU A 179 15.82 47.76 -16.79
N ILE A 180 16.65 46.99 -16.07
CA ILE A 180 18.09 47.27 -15.97
C ILE A 180 18.75 47.22 -17.36
N ASN A 181 18.43 46.22 -18.19
CA ASN A 181 18.95 46.12 -19.55
C ASN A 181 18.54 47.32 -20.42
N LYS A 182 17.29 47.80 -20.28
CA LYS A 182 16.83 49.02 -20.96
C LYS A 182 17.63 50.26 -20.54
N THR A 183 17.88 50.43 -19.24
CA THR A 183 18.73 51.52 -18.74
C THR A 183 20.19 51.39 -19.22
N LEU A 184 20.74 50.18 -19.22
CA LEU A 184 22.09 49.92 -19.72
C LEU A 184 22.23 50.29 -21.20
N ILE A 185 21.29 49.87 -22.06
CA ILE A 185 21.26 50.25 -23.48
C ILE A 185 21.25 51.77 -23.64
N GLN A 186 20.42 52.46 -22.86
CA GLN A 186 20.33 53.92 -22.91
C GLN A 186 21.66 54.58 -22.47
N ILE A 187 22.29 54.08 -21.40
CA ILE A 187 23.61 54.57 -20.96
C ILE A 187 24.67 54.34 -22.05
N THR A 188 24.71 53.13 -22.64
CA THR A 188 25.65 52.80 -23.72
C THR A 188 25.43 53.66 -24.96
N TYR A 189 24.17 53.94 -25.31
CA TYR A 189 23.83 54.86 -26.39
C TYR A 189 24.37 56.27 -26.12
N TYR A 190 24.12 56.84 -24.94
CA TYR A 190 24.67 58.15 -24.60
C TYR A 190 26.20 58.16 -24.56
N GLN A 191 26.84 57.13 -24.02
CA GLN A 191 28.31 57.01 -24.04
C GLN A 191 28.86 57.01 -25.48
N SER A 192 28.19 56.33 -26.41
CA SER A 192 28.60 56.30 -27.83
C SER A 192 28.50 57.68 -28.50
N LEU A 193 27.48 58.47 -28.16
CA LEU A 193 27.32 59.85 -28.64
C LEU A 193 28.46 60.77 -28.18
N TYR A 194 28.99 60.59 -26.97
CA TYR A 194 30.05 61.45 -26.43
C TYR A 194 31.47 61.01 -26.80
N THR A 195 31.68 59.71 -27.04
CA THR A 195 33.01 59.15 -27.34
C THR A 195 33.34 59.21 -28.83
N ASP A 196 32.37 58.97 -29.71
CA ASP A 196 32.53 59.07 -31.16
C ASP A 196 31.21 59.55 -31.84
N PRO A 197 30.94 60.87 -31.82
CA PRO A 197 29.72 61.45 -32.39
C PRO A 197 29.57 61.15 -33.89
N ASN A 198 30.69 60.94 -34.59
CA ASN A 198 30.72 60.70 -36.03
C ASN A 198 30.05 59.38 -36.44
N LYS A 199 29.88 58.46 -35.48
CA LYS A 199 29.30 57.14 -35.69
C LYS A 199 27.77 57.11 -35.55
N VAL A 200 27.15 58.18 -35.04
CA VAL A 200 25.72 58.18 -34.63
C VAL A 200 24.93 59.38 -35.18
N MET A 201 25.58 60.51 -35.49
CA MET A 201 24.90 61.76 -35.93
C MET A 201 25.03 62.06 -37.42
N THR A 202 24.02 62.74 -37.99
CA THR A 202 24.08 63.31 -39.35
C THR A 202 24.98 64.55 -39.40
N GLU A 203 25.54 64.89 -40.57
CA GLU A 203 26.48 66.02 -40.73
C GLU A 203 25.94 67.36 -40.20
N GLU A 204 24.63 67.60 -40.34
CA GLU A 204 23.96 68.83 -39.88
C GLU A 204 23.92 68.93 -38.35
N GLN A 205 23.66 67.81 -37.66
CA GLN A 205 23.66 67.71 -36.20
C GLN A 205 25.09 67.84 -35.62
N LYS A 206 26.11 67.39 -36.35
CA LYS A 206 27.52 67.48 -35.93
C LYS A 206 27.97 68.93 -35.77
N THR A 207 27.55 69.81 -36.67
CA THR A 207 27.92 71.24 -36.64
C THR A 207 27.33 71.98 -35.45
N GLU A 208 26.07 71.71 -35.12
CA GLU A 208 25.36 72.38 -34.02
C GLU A 208 25.91 71.95 -32.64
N VAL A 209 26.12 70.63 -32.48
CA VAL A 209 26.66 70.03 -31.24
C VAL A 209 28.11 70.45 -30.99
N ASN A 210 28.97 70.45 -32.02
CA ASN A 210 30.36 70.89 -31.89
C ASN A 210 30.48 72.39 -31.57
N SER A 211 29.54 73.21 -32.07
CA SER A 211 29.49 74.65 -31.75
C SER A 211 29.10 74.88 -30.29
N PHE A 212 28.08 74.18 -29.79
CA PHE A 212 27.64 74.23 -28.40
C PHE A 212 28.70 73.72 -27.41
N LEU A 213 29.37 72.61 -27.74
CA LEU A 213 30.45 72.01 -26.94
C LEU A 213 31.63 72.98 -26.73
N LYS A 214 31.99 73.75 -27.76
CA LYS A 214 33.05 74.76 -27.69
C LYS A 214 32.66 75.97 -26.83
N LEU A 215 31.42 76.45 -26.95
CA LEU A 215 30.90 77.62 -26.23
C LEU A 215 30.77 77.40 -24.72
N THR A 216 30.44 76.18 -24.29
CA THR A 216 30.16 75.84 -22.89
C THR A 216 31.41 75.41 -22.10
N GLY A 217 32.58 75.34 -22.72
CA GLY A 217 33.83 74.86 -22.08
C GLY A 217 33.77 73.38 -21.65
N TRP A 218 32.86 72.62 -22.25
CA TRP A 218 32.42 71.30 -21.78
C TRP A 218 33.46 70.19 -22.02
N GLU A 219 34.42 70.43 -22.93
CA GLU A 219 35.62 69.61 -23.15
C GLU A 219 36.37 69.31 -21.83
N ARG A 220 36.39 70.26 -20.87
CA ARG A 220 37.05 70.06 -19.57
C ARG A 220 36.35 69.05 -18.64
N PHE A 221 35.06 68.82 -18.84
CA PHE A 221 34.26 67.94 -17.98
C PHE A 221 33.93 66.58 -18.63
N LYS A 222 34.27 66.41 -19.91
CA LYS A 222 33.99 65.19 -20.69
C LYS A 222 34.50 63.91 -20.00
N SER A 223 35.72 63.92 -19.48
CA SER A 223 36.32 62.78 -18.77
C SER A 223 35.61 62.46 -17.44
N PHE A 224 35.11 63.48 -16.74
CA PHE A 224 34.37 63.31 -15.48
C PHE A 224 32.97 62.70 -15.73
N PHE A 225 32.25 63.17 -16.73
CA PHE A 225 30.92 62.61 -17.07
C PHE A 225 31.01 61.19 -17.60
N VAL A 226 32.00 60.89 -18.45
CA VAL A 226 32.24 59.52 -18.94
C VAL A 226 32.62 58.59 -17.79
N SER A 227 33.53 58.99 -16.89
CA SER A 227 33.93 58.15 -15.75
C SER A 227 32.80 57.92 -14.73
N SER A 228 31.99 58.95 -14.45
CA SER A 228 30.78 58.82 -13.61
C SER A 228 29.73 57.89 -14.24
N SER A 229 29.53 57.99 -15.57
CA SER A 229 28.64 57.10 -16.33
C SER A 229 29.10 55.64 -16.30
N ILE A 230 30.40 55.39 -16.51
CA ILE A 230 31.01 54.05 -16.42
C ILE A 230 30.84 53.48 -15.01
N SER A 231 31.05 54.28 -13.95
CA SER A 231 30.82 53.87 -12.57
C SER A 231 29.37 53.43 -12.32
N ASN A 232 28.40 54.19 -12.84
CA ASN A 232 26.98 53.84 -12.73
C ASN A 232 26.63 52.57 -13.53
N GLN A 233 27.18 52.42 -14.73
CA GLN A 233 27.04 51.20 -15.53
C GLN A 233 27.56 49.97 -14.80
N ASN A 234 28.77 50.04 -14.21
CA ASN A 234 29.36 48.94 -13.43
C ASN A 234 28.48 48.58 -12.22
N LYS A 235 27.90 49.58 -11.53
CA LYS A 235 26.98 49.35 -10.41
C LYS A 235 25.71 48.63 -10.86
N LEU A 236 25.14 48.99 -12.01
CA LEU A 236 23.97 48.32 -12.59
C LEU A 236 24.30 46.89 -13.07
N GLN A 237 25.45 46.67 -13.68
CA GLN A 237 25.91 45.34 -14.08
C GLN A 237 26.11 44.43 -12.87
N MET A 238 26.72 44.92 -11.79
CA MET A 238 26.86 44.17 -10.55
C MET A 238 25.50 43.86 -9.91
N LYS A 239 24.53 44.80 -9.97
CA LYS A 239 23.16 44.55 -9.50
C LYS A 239 22.49 43.46 -10.33
N LYS A 240 22.63 43.50 -11.67
CA LYS A 240 22.10 42.48 -12.59
C LYS A 240 22.68 41.09 -12.27
N SER A 241 24.00 40.97 -12.15
CA SER A 241 24.66 39.69 -11.81
C SER A 241 24.13 39.10 -10.50
N LYS A 242 23.97 39.91 -9.44
CA LYS A 242 23.38 39.44 -8.18
C LYS A 242 21.92 38.97 -8.31
N ILE A 243 21.16 39.50 -9.26
CA ILE A 243 19.79 39.05 -9.54
C ILE A 243 19.83 37.73 -10.32
N GLU A 244 20.71 37.61 -11.31
CA GLU A 244 20.92 36.38 -12.08
C GLU A 244 21.32 35.21 -11.18
N ASP A 245 22.22 35.42 -10.21
CA ASP A 245 22.59 34.41 -9.21
C ASP A 245 21.39 33.95 -8.37
N LYS A 246 20.51 34.88 -7.97
CA LYS A 246 19.29 34.56 -7.22
C LYS A 246 18.31 33.75 -8.07
N ILE A 247 18.16 34.08 -9.35
CA ILE A 247 17.30 33.35 -10.28
C ILE A 247 17.82 31.92 -10.43
N MET A 248 19.13 31.75 -10.62
CA MET A 248 19.76 30.43 -10.75
C MET A 248 19.47 29.55 -9.52
N ILE A 249 19.67 30.09 -8.31
CA ILE A 249 19.37 29.36 -7.05
C ILE A 249 17.88 29.00 -6.95
N LEU A 250 16.98 29.90 -7.36
CA LEU A 250 15.54 29.63 -7.33
C LEU A 250 15.13 28.58 -8.38
N GLN A 251 15.73 28.62 -9.57
CA GLN A 251 15.49 27.63 -10.64
C GLN A 251 15.94 26.24 -10.21
N GLU A 252 17.10 26.12 -9.58
CA GLU A 252 17.60 24.86 -9.03
C GLU A 252 16.62 24.28 -8.00
N LYS A 253 16.08 25.12 -7.11
CA LYS A 253 15.06 24.69 -6.13
C LYS A 253 13.75 24.21 -6.77
N ILE A 254 13.33 24.80 -7.89
CA ILE A 254 12.09 24.40 -8.59
C ILE A 254 12.26 23.08 -9.34
N LYS A 255 13.38 22.90 -10.05
CA LYS A 255 13.69 21.64 -10.76
C LYS A 255 13.66 20.41 -9.84
N MET A 256 13.89 20.63 -8.55
CA MET A 256 13.92 19.59 -7.53
C MET A 256 12.56 19.34 -6.86
N VAL A 257 11.52 20.13 -7.16
CA VAL A 257 10.15 19.94 -6.67
C VAL A 257 9.29 19.21 -7.71
N ASP A 258 9.65 19.35 -8.97
CA ASP A 258 8.99 18.71 -10.11
C ASP A 258 10.08 18.40 -11.15
N PRO A 259 10.71 17.21 -11.08
CA PRO A 259 11.75 16.81 -12.02
C PRO A 259 11.23 16.69 -13.47
N PHE A 260 9.91 16.66 -13.67
CA PHE A 260 9.26 16.22 -14.90
C PHE A 260 8.26 17.23 -15.48
N GLN A 261 8.49 18.53 -15.32
CA GLN A 261 7.74 19.54 -16.08
C GLN A 261 7.88 19.41 -17.62
N THR A 262 8.70 18.47 -18.12
CA THR A 262 8.88 18.19 -19.55
C THR A 262 8.33 16.86 -20.05
N ASP A 263 8.01 15.87 -19.21
CA ASP A 263 7.56 14.55 -19.68
C ASP A 263 6.40 14.01 -18.82
N ASN A 264 5.27 13.71 -19.47
CA ASN A 264 4.03 13.20 -18.88
C ASN A 264 4.15 11.75 -18.34
N GLN A 265 5.11 11.48 -17.46
CA GLN A 265 5.20 10.23 -16.71
C GLN A 265 5.42 10.53 -15.23
N SER A 266 4.37 10.39 -14.43
CA SER A 266 4.47 10.47 -12.97
C SER A 266 5.35 9.33 -12.46
N ASN A 267 6.47 9.64 -11.84
CA ASN A 267 7.32 8.66 -11.19
C ASN A 267 6.98 8.64 -9.68
N PRO A 268 6.83 7.48 -9.02
CA PRO A 268 6.59 7.37 -7.57
C PRO A 268 7.61 8.11 -6.67
N GLU A 269 8.75 8.56 -7.21
CA GLU A 269 9.71 9.43 -6.50
C GLU A 269 9.15 10.83 -6.19
N ASP A 270 8.07 11.26 -6.86
CA ASP A 270 7.40 12.55 -6.65
C ASP A 270 6.89 12.75 -5.21
N ASP A 271 6.68 11.64 -4.49
CA ASP A 271 6.00 11.63 -3.21
C ASP A 271 6.89 11.88 -2.00
N PHE A 272 8.22 11.98 -2.18
CA PHE A 272 9.18 12.22 -1.10
C PHE A 272 9.83 13.61 -1.14
N PHE A 273 9.66 14.39 -2.23
CA PHE A 273 10.37 15.67 -2.40
C PHE A 273 10.10 16.71 -1.30
N TYR A 274 8.97 16.65 -0.59
CA TYR A 274 8.72 17.55 0.54
C TYR A 274 9.70 17.36 1.71
N LEU A 275 10.44 16.25 1.75
CA LEU A 275 11.48 15.97 2.74
C LEU A 275 12.81 16.67 2.42
N LYS A 276 12.97 17.23 1.22
CA LYS A 276 14.19 17.94 0.83
C LYS A 276 14.43 19.17 1.73
N ASP A 277 15.69 19.46 2.01
CA ASP A 277 16.15 20.51 2.93
C ASP A 277 15.62 20.36 4.38
N THR A 278 15.10 19.19 4.74
CA THR A 278 14.75 18.84 6.12
C THR A 278 15.80 17.91 6.72
N HIS A 279 15.80 17.78 8.03
CA HIS A 279 16.66 16.83 8.73
C HIS A 279 15.96 16.28 9.97
N TYR A 280 16.29 15.05 10.31
CA TYR A 280 15.69 14.34 11.42
C TYR A 280 16.78 13.73 12.28
N SER A 281 16.74 14.01 13.58
CA SER A 281 17.72 13.48 14.53
C SER A 281 17.10 12.39 15.41
N TRP A 282 17.92 11.40 15.76
CA TRP A 282 17.56 10.30 16.65
C TRP A 282 18.71 10.00 17.58
N LYS A 283 18.40 9.65 18.83
CA LYS A 283 19.40 9.35 19.86
C LYS A 283 19.28 7.90 20.26
N THR A 284 20.41 7.23 20.43
CA THR A 284 20.42 5.87 20.98
C THR A 284 19.96 5.88 22.44
N ASP A 285 19.39 4.77 22.91
CA ASP A 285 18.92 4.63 24.28
C ASP A 285 20.06 4.75 25.30
N ASP A 286 21.25 4.24 24.95
CA ASP A 286 22.49 4.38 25.72
C ASP A 286 23.16 5.76 25.58
N LYS A 287 22.59 6.64 24.74
CA LYS A 287 23.08 7.99 24.41
C LYS A 287 24.53 8.03 23.92
N HIS A 288 25.07 6.93 23.41
CA HIS A 288 26.42 6.91 22.89
C HIS A 288 26.51 7.63 21.53
N TYR A 289 25.49 7.49 20.69
CA TYR A 289 25.45 8.08 19.36
C TYR A 289 24.15 8.86 19.09
N ASP A 290 24.30 9.99 18.41
CA ASP A 290 23.21 10.75 17.81
C ASP A 290 23.28 10.60 16.28
N TYR A 291 22.19 10.17 15.65
CA TYR A 291 22.09 10.03 14.20
C TYR A 291 21.28 11.19 13.63
N THR A 292 21.70 11.72 12.47
CA THR A 292 20.93 12.72 11.73
C THR A 292 20.79 12.31 10.28
N PHE A 293 19.56 12.23 9.82
CA PHE A 293 19.19 11.90 8.45
C PHE A 293 18.83 13.18 7.69
N TYR A 294 19.51 13.40 6.56
CA TYR A 294 19.24 14.45 5.58
C TYR A 294 18.73 13.76 4.29
N PRO A 295 17.40 13.69 4.08
CA PRO A 295 16.82 13.10 2.88
C PRO A 295 17.42 13.71 1.61
N PHE A 296 17.83 12.85 0.68
CA PHE A 296 18.47 13.22 -0.60
C PHE A 296 19.85 13.90 -0.49
N ASP A 297 20.53 13.78 0.66
CA ASP A 297 21.89 14.28 0.85
C ASP A 297 22.77 13.24 1.52
N LYS A 298 22.54 12.96 2.82
CA LYS A 298 23.43 12.12 3.62
C LYS A 298 22.83 11.66 4.95
N VAL A 299 23.49 10.69 5.57
CA VAL A 299 23.25 10.28 6.96
C VAL A 299 24.53 10.52 7.75
N GLU A 300 24.38 11.10 8.93
CA GLU A 300 25.49 11.39 9.85
C GLU A 300 25.27 10.67 11.18
N GLN A 301 26.38 10.21 11.77
CA GLN A 301 26.47 9.70 13.13
C GLN A 301 27.40 10.63 13.91
N ARG A 302 26.96 11.06 15.08
CA ARG A 302 27.73 11.88 16.00
C ARG A 302 28.00 11.09 17.27
N ASP A 303 29.28 10.96 17.62
CA ASP A 303 29.70 10.43 18.91
C ASP A 303 29.44 11.48 19.99
N ASN A 304 28.68 11.13 21.02
CA ASN A 304 28.31 12.08 22.08
C ASN A 304 29.44 12.34 23.08
N ASN A 305 30.43 11.44 23.17
CA ASN A 305 31.60 11.62 24.03
C ASN A 305 32.61 12.57 23.38
N ASP A 306 33.03 12.26 22.15
CA ASP A 306 34.09 13.00 21.45
C ASP A 306 33.55 14.16 20.60
N ARG A 307 32.22 14.27 20.46
CA ARG A 307 31.51 15.24 19.59
C ARG A 307 31.92 15.18 18.12
N ASN A 308 32.56 14.08 17.71
CA ASN A 308 32.99 13.85 16.35
C ASN A 308 31.79 13.40 15.52
N THR A 309 31.59 14.02 14.35
CA THR A 309 30.54 13.65 13.41
C THR A 309 31.15 12.95 12.20
N VAL A 310 30.62 11.80 11.85
CA VAL A 310 31.02 11.02 10.69
C VAL A 310 29.83 10.82 9.76
N THR A 311 30.02 11.06 8.47
CA THR A 311 29.03 10.68 7.45
C THR A 311 29.06 9.16 7.32
N ILE A 312 27.92 8.50 7.53
CA ILE A 312 27.80 7.05 7.44
C ILE A 312 27.18 6.59 6.11
N GLY A 313 26.59 7.50 5.34
CA GLY A 313 26.15 7.25 3.97
C GLY A 313 25.83 8.56 3.27
N ARG A 314 25.93 8.56 1.94
CA ARG A 314 25.57 9.66 1.04
C ARG A 314 24.53 9.17 0.06
N TRP A 315 23.58 10.03 -0.25
CA TRP A 315 22.55 9.72 -1.23
C TRP A 315 23.21 9.48 -2.60
N ASN A 316 22.70 8.48 -3.31
CA ASN A 316 23.15 8.09 -4.63
C ASN A 316 21.90 7.68 -5.39
N ASP A 317 21.61 8.36 -6.50
CA ASP A 317 20.40 8.25 -7.34
C ASP A 317 20.20 6.85 -7.99
N LYS A 318 20.88 5.81 -7.49
CA LYS A 318 20.79 4.43 -7.98
C LYS A 318 19.75 3.66 -7.17
N GLN A 319 18.62 3.45 -7.84
CA GLN A 319 17.47 2.56 -7.58
C GLN A 319 17.30 2.00 -6.16
N VAL A 320 16.22 2.52 -5.59
CA VAL A 320 15.43 2.12 -4.44
C VAL A 320 14.46 1.03 -4.89
N THR A 321 14.49 -0.16 -4.29
CA THR A 321 13.37 -1.12 -4.41
C THR A 321 12.25 -0.70 -3.45
N ASP A 322 10.97 -0.89 -3.81
CA ASP A 322 9.75 -0.62 -3.02
C ASP A 322 9.99 -0.16 -1.57
N GLY A 323 10.01 1.16 -1.36
CA GLY A 323 10.11 1.78 -0.03
C GLY A 323 11.47 1.67 0.67
N GLN A 324 12.58 1.42 -0.05
CA GLN A 324 13.92 1.31 0.54
C GLN A 324 15.03 2.04 -0.22
N GLU A 325 15.71 2.97 0.42
CA GLU A 325 16.80 3.77 -0.18
C GLU A 325 18.19 3.38 0.34
N LEU A 326 19.17 3.22 -0.54
CA LEU A 326 20.55 2.92 -0.14
C LEU A 326 21.45 4.16 -0.20
N TYR A 327 22.05 4.51 0.94
CA TYR A 327 23.03 5.60 1.07
C TYR A 327 24.43 4.99 1.21
N ILE A 328 25.33 5.31 0.28
CA ILE A 328 26.66 4.67 0.16
C ILE A 328 27.79 5.69 0.33
N ASN A 329 29.05 5.25 0.22
CA ASN A 329 30.22 6.14 0.23
C ASN A 329 30.34 6.99 1.51
N GLY A 330 29.92 6.44 2.66
CA GLY A 330 30.21 7.01 3.96
C GLY A 330 31.71 6.96 4.29
N LYS A 331 32.09 7.62 5.40
CA LYS A 331 33.47 7.62 5.91
C LYS A 331 33.93 6.17 6.08
N ARG A 332 35.12 5.88 5.57
CA ARG A 332 35.71 4.55 5.63
C ARG A 332 35.82 4.04 7.07
N CYS A 333 35.47 2.78 7.25
CA CYS A 333 35.61 2.06 8.50
C CYS A 333 37.08 1.65 8.73
N ASN A 334 37.52 1.56 9.98
CA ASN A 334 38.84 0.99 10.26
C ASN A 334 38.81 -0.50 9.90
N ASN A 335 39.69 -0.94 9.00
CA ASN A 335 39.74 -2.32 8.49
C ASN A 335 38.44 -2.80 7.83
N GLY A 336 37.58 -1.90 7.36
CA GLY A 336 36.31 -2.24 6.73
C GLY A 336 36.03 -1.49 5.44
N PRO A 337 34.87 -1.76 4.83
CA PRO A 337 34.40 -1.02 3.66
C PRO A 337 34.06 0.43 4.02
N SER A 338 33.74 1.22 3.00
CA SER A 338 33.05 2.49 3.20
C SER A 338 31.71 2.22 3.88
N ARG A 339 31.34 3.03 4.88
CA ARG A 339 30.05 2.89 5.55
C ARG A 339 28.89 3.07 4.55
N GLU A 340 27.83 2.32 4.79
CA GLU A 340 26.58 2.42 4.03
C GLU A 340 25.36 2.24 4.94
N VAL A 341 24.23 2.82 4.54
CA VAL A 341 22.97 2.80 5.29
C VAL A 341 21.81 2.46 4.37
N LEU A 342 21.05 1.43 4.71
CA LEU A 342 19.77 1.13 4.10
C LEU A 342 18.65 1.85 4.88
N ILE A 343 17.97 2.78 4.22
CA ILE A 343 16.79 3.48 4.75
C ILE A 343 15.56 2.66 4.38
N LYS A 344 14.79 2.22 5.38
CA LYS A 344 13.49 1.55 5.21
C LYS A 344 12.37 2.52 5.56
N TYR A 345 11.52 2.84 4.59
CA TYR A 345 10.40 3.73 4.81
C TYR A 345 9.20 2.99 5.43
N LYS A 346 8.52 3.63 6.38
CA LYS A 346 7.25 3.15 6.96
C LYS A 346 6.16 4.22 6.85
N CYS A 347 4.97 3.82 6.44
CA CYS A 347 3.85 4.76 6.34
C CYS A 347 3.47 5.28 7.73
N HIS A 348 3.40 6.61 7.87
CA HIS A 348 2.88 7.27 9.06
C HIS A 348 2.49 8.72 8.77
N LYS A 349 1.60 9.31 9.56
CA LYS A 349 1.23 10.74 9.46
C LYS A 349 2.34 11.76 9.75
N THR A 350 3.51 11.31 10.20
CA THR A 350 4.62 12.19 10.60
C THR A 350 5.95 11.61 10.18
N SER A 351 6.86 12.50 9.76
CA SER A 351 8.23 12.15 9.41
C SER A 351 9.12 12.11 10.65
N LYS A 352 9.71 10.95 10.96
CA LYS A 352 10.73 10.80 12.01
C LYS A 352 11.53 9.50 11.82
N ILE A 353 12.73 9.47 12.39
CA ILE A 353 13.48 8.22 12.54
C ILE A 353 12.83 7.41 13.67
N VAL A 354 12.57 6.12 13.40
CA VAL A 354 12.03 5.16 14.37
C VAL A 354 13.16 4.40 15.05
N SER A 355 14.13 3.94 14.27
CA SER A 355 15.28 3.19 14.79
C SER A 355 16.48 3.28 13.85
N VAL A 356 17.68 3.21 14.42
CA VAL A 356 18.93 2.98 13.69
C VAL A 356 19.62 1.78 14.31
N LYS A 357 20.07 0.83 13.50
CA LYS A 357 20.78 -0.37 13.93
C LYS A 357 21.98 -0.65 13.03
N GLU A 358 23.10 -1.03 13.61
CA GLU A 358 24.22 -1.61 12.85
C GLU A 358 23.93 -3.11 12.67
N THR A 359 23.61 -3.52 11.44
CA THR A 359 23.23 -4.90 11.13
C THR A 359 24.43 -5.77 10.83
N ASN A 360 25.50 -5.16 10.32
CA ASN A 360 26.80 -5.77 10.11
C ASN A 360 27.88 -4.68 10.24
N PHE A 361 29.15 -5.08 10.30
CA PHE A 361 30.27 -4.15 10.49
C PHE A 361 30.25 -3.02 9.45
N CYS A 362 29.98 -1.79 9.91
CA CYS A 362 29.87 -0.59 9.08
C CYS A 362 28.71 -0.58 8.05
N ILE A 363 27.71 -1.44 8.25
CA ILE A 363 26.44 -1.48 7.50
C ILE A 363 25.29 -1.19 8.46
N TYR A 364 24.52 -0.17 8.15
CA TYR A 364 23.44 0.31 9.01
C TYR A 364 22.07 0.12 8.35
N GLU A 365 21.06 -0.09 9.18
CA GLU A 365 19.65 -0.01 8.82
C GLU A 365 19.00 1.13 9.59
N LEU A 366 18.32 2.03 8.89
CA LEU A 366 17.54 3.12 9.46
C LEU A 366 16.08 2.97 9.06
N ILE A 367 15.19 2.84 10.03
CA ILE A 367 13.74 2.83 9.78
C ILE A 367 13.24 4.27 9.90
N PHE A 368 12.75 4.83 8.79
CA PHE A 368 12.21 6.17 8.71
C PHE A 368 10.72 6.11 8.45
N GLN A 369 9.91 6.62 9.37
CA GLN A 369 8.48 6.75 9.10
C GLN A 369 8.19 8.08 8.42
N THR A 370 7.26 8.11 7.47
CA THR A 370 6.92 9.33 6.74
C THR A 370 5.58 9.21 6.01
N PRO A 371 4.85 10.32 5.78
CA PRO A 371 3.66 10.32 4.93
C PRO A 371 3.93 9.90 3.48
N GLY A 372 5.16 10.05 2.97
CA GLY A 372 5.47 9.93 1.54
C GLY A 372 5.21 8.55 0.97
N ILE A 373 5.47 7.50 1.77
CA ILE A 373 5.26 6.10 1.43
C ILE A 373 3.80 5.64 1.62
N CYS A 374 2.92 6.48 2.17
CA CYS A 374 1.53 6.11 2.33
C CYS A 374 0.80 6.20 0.99
N GLU A 375 0.14 5.11 0.62
CA GLU A 375 -0.71 5.00 -0.56
C GLU A 375 -2.19 4.98 -0.16
N ASP A 376 -3.05 5.23 -1.14
CA ASP A 376 -4.49 5.17 -0.95
C ASP A 376 -4.91 3.74 -0.55
N ILE A 377 -5.84 3.63 0.38
CA ILE A 377 -6.30 2.33 0.87
C ILE A 377 -7.32 1.73 -0.11
N ASP A 378 -8.06 2.58 -0.82
CA ASP A 378 -9.12 2.13 -1.73
C ASP A 378 -8.53 1.43 -2.98
N ASP A 379 -7.30 1.80 -3.38
CA ASP A 379 -6.57 1.14 -4.48
C ASP A 379 -6.05 -0.26 -4.08
N ASP A 380 -5.62 -0.43 -2.82
CA ASP A 380 -5.14 -1.73 -2.28
C ASP A 380 -6.25 -2.80 -2.25
N PHE A 381 -7.49 -2.41 -1.92
CA PHE A 381 -8.63 -3.33 -1.92
C PHE A 381 -9.01 -3.78 -3.34
N HIS A 382 -8.89 -2.89 -4.33
CA HIS A 382 -9.14 -3.23 -5.73
C HIS A 382 -8.05 -4.15 -6.29
N ASP A 383 -6.79 -3.95 -5.92
CA ASP A 383 -5.69 -4.83 -6.34
C ASP A 383 -5.70 -6.19 -5.64
N GLN A 384 -6.13 -6.26 -4.36
CA GLN A 384 -6.36 -7.55 -3.69
C GLN A 384 -7.52 -8.32 -4.32
N GLN A 385 -8.66 -7.69 -4.59
CA GLN A 385 -9.77 -8.34 -5.31
C GLN A 385 -9.36 -8.77 -6.71
N LYS A 386 -8.51 -8.00 -7.38
CA LYS A 386 -7.99 -8.31 -8.70
C LYS A 386 -7.00 -9.48 -8.66
N LYS A 387 -6.14 -9.56 -7.65
CA LYS A 387 -5.24 -10.72 -7.42
C LYS A 387 -6.03 -11.98 -7.10
N GLU A 388 -7.02 -11.91 -6.21
CA GLU A 388 -7.90 -13.04 -5.89
C GLU A 388 -8.76 -13.46 -7.10
N ALA A 389 -9.24 -12.50 -7.90
CA ALA A 389 -9.95 -12.78 -9.15
C ALA A 389 -9.03 -13.44 -10.19
N ILE A 390 -7.79 -12.98 -10.35
CA ILE A 390 -6.80 -13.57 -11.25
C ILE A 390 -6.42 -14.98 -10.78
N GLU A 391 -6.23 -15.22 -9.48
CA GLU A 391 -6.00 -16.55 -8.94
C GLU A 391 -7.19 -17.48 -9.19
N SER A 392 -8.42 -16.99 -9.03
CA SER A 392 -9.64 -17.74 -9.37
C SER A 392 -9.78 -18.03 -10.87
N GLU A 393 -9.25 -17.14 -11.73
CA GLU A 393 -9.26 -17.29 -13.19
C GLU A 393 -8.19 -18.29 -13.67
N ILE A 394 -7.01 -18.31 -13.03
CA ILE A 394 -5.94 -19.29 -13.27
C ILE A 394 -6.39 -20.69 -12.83
N VAL A 395 -7.09 -20.79 -11.69
CA VAL A 395 -7.67 -22.05 -11.21
C VAL A 395 -8.79 -22.54 -12.14
N SER A 396 -9.67 -21.66 -12.61
CA SER A 396 -10.74 -22.05 -13.53
C SER A 396 -10.24 -22.42 -14.94
N LYS A 397 -9.19 -21.76 -15.47
CA LYS A 397 -8.56 -22.15 -16.74
C LYS A 397 -7.89 -23.53 -16.68
N ASN A 398 -7.35 -23.93 -15.53
CA ASN A 398 -6.83 -25.30 -15.32
C ASN A 398 -7.95 -26.34 -15.12
N VAL A 399 -9.15 -25.93 -14.71
CA VAL A 399 -10.33 -26.81 -14.57
C VAL A 399 -11.11 -26.97 -15.89
N ILE A 400 -11.05 -26.00 -16.80
CA ILE A 400 -11.75 -26.07 -18.10
C ILE A 400 -11.10 -27.10 -19.06
N SER A 401 -9.86 -27.52 -18.82
CA SER A 401 -9.24 -28.65 -19.55
C SER A 401 -9.82 -30.03 -19.19
N THR A 402 -10.63 -30.16 -18.12
CA THR A 402 -11.13 -31.47 -17.64
C THR A 402 -12.66 -31.55 -17.49
N LYS A 403 -13.40 -30.47 -17.74
CA LYS A 403 -14.88 -30.48 -17.72
C LYS A 403 -15.49 -30.34 -19.12
N ASN A 404 -15.28 -31.34 -19.96
CA ASN A 404 -16.21 -31.64 -21.03
C ASN A 404 -16.65 -33.10 -20.88
N ASN A 405 -17.56 -33.34 -19.93
CA ASN A 405 -18.55 -34.43 -19.88
C ASN A 405 -19.23 -34.46 -18.50
N ASN A 406 -20.41 -33.87 -18.40
CA ASN A 406 -21.64 -34.52 -17.92
C ASN A 406 -22.68 -33.48 -17.47
N SER A 407 -23.80 -33.51 -18.19
CA SER A 407 -25.03 -32.77 -17.94
C SER A 407 -25.78 -33.33 -16.73
N ASN A 408 -26.21 -32.47 -15.80
CA ASN A 408 -27.25 -32.83 -14.83
C ASN A 408 -28.19 -31.65 -14.53
N SER A 409 -28.83 -31.11 -15.58
CA SER A 409 -29.79 -29.99 -15.52
C SER A 409 -31.27 -30.43 -15.39
N GLY A 410 -31.54 -31.70 -15.07
CA GLY A 410 -32.90 -32.26 -15.04
C GLY A 410 -33.58 -32.26 -13.66
N LEU A 411 -32.82 -32.47 -12.59
CA LEU A 411 -33.38 -32.76 -11.26
C LEU A 411 -33.97 -31.54 -10.56
N TRP A 412 -33.38 -30.35 -10.71
CA TRP A 412 -33.90 -29.11 -10.11
C TRP A 412 -35.26 -28.68 -10.68
N LYS A 413 -35.52 -29.00 -11.95
CA LYS A 413 -36.82 -28.70 -12.58
C LYS A 413 -37.95 -29.55 -11.98
N ILE A 414 -37.65 -30.80 -11.63
CA ILE A 414 -38.63 -31.72 -11.03
C ILE A 414 -38.98 -31.27 -9.60
N VAL A 415 -37.98 -30.84 -8.82
CA VAL A 415 -38.18 -30.33 -7.45
C VAL A 415 -39.08 -29.09 -7.44
N ILE A 416 -38.87 -28.15 -8.37
CA ILE A 416 -39.69 -26.94 -8.48
C ILE A 416 -41.14 -27.28 -8.89
N ILE A 417 -41.33 -28.21 -9.82
CA ILE A 417 -42.67 -28.62 -10.26
C ILE A 417 -43.45 -29.28 -9.12
N VAL A 418 -42.81 -30.16 -8.33
CA VAL A 418 -43.46 -30.82 -7.19
C VAL A 418 -43.84 -29.79 -6.11
N ALA A 419 -42.97 -28.83 -5.80
CA ALA A 419 -43.27 -27.77 -4.84
C ALA A 419 -44.48 -26.90 -5.27
N LEU A 420 -44.55 -26.56 -6.57
CA LEU A 420 -45.67 -25.80 -7.12
C LEU A 420 -46.98 -26.59 -7.10
N CYS A 421 -46.95 -27.89 -7.39
CA CYS A 421 -48.13 -28.76 -7.30
C CYS A 421 -48.68 -28.87 -5.87
N VAL A 422 -47.79 -28.98 -4.87
CA VAL A 422 -48.19 -29.03 -3.45
C VAL A 422 -48.82 -27.71 -3.01
N MET A 423 -48.22 -26.56 -3.36
CA MET A 423 -48.78 -25.24 -3.05
C MET A 423 -50.14 -25.01 -3.71
N ALA A 424 -50.31 -25.46 -4.95
CA ALA A 424 -51.60 -25.38 -5.66
C ALA A 424 -52.68 -26.25 -5.00
N TYR A 425 -52.33 -27.45 -4.53
CA TYR A 425 -53.25 -28.32 -3.80
C TYR A 425 -53.72 -27.68 -2.49
N PHE A 426 -52.81 -27.11 -1.69
CA PHE A 426 -53.18 -26.40 -0.47
C PHE A 426 -54.06 -25.18 -0.75
N ALA A 427 -53.74 -24.37 -1.76
CA ALA A 427 -54.56 -23.23 -2.16
C ALA A 427 -55.98 -23.67 -2.59
N TYR A 428 -56.10 -24.77 -3.34
CA TYR A 428 -57.38 -25.34 -3.76
C TYR A 428 -58.23 -25.81 -2.57
N THR A 429 -57.62 -26.53 -1.62
CA THR A 429 -58.34 -26.98 -0.40
C THR A 429 -58.79 -25.81 0.46
N TYR A 430 -57.97 -24.77 0.59
CA TYR A 430 -58.31 -23.55 1.34
C TYR A 430 -59.44 -22.75 0.66
N TYR A 431 -59.42 -22.66 -0.66
CA TYR A 431 -60.47 -21.99 -1.44
C TYR A 431 -61.83 -22.69 -1.30
N ASN A 432 -61.87 -24.02 -1.40
CA ASN A 432 -63.11 -24.79 -1.24
C ASN A 432 -63.67 -24.70 0.18
N GLN A 433 -62.81 -24.72 1.20
CA GLN A 433 -63.24 -24.58 2.60
C GLN A 433 -63.88 -23.20 2.89
N LYS A 434 -63.54 -22.16 2.12
CA LYS A 434 -64.12 -20.82 2.25
C LYS A 434 -65.46 -20.65 1.52
N ASN A 435 -65.69 -21.42 0.44
CA ASN A 435 -66.93 -21.35 -0.34
C ASN A 435 -68.08 -22.17 0.24
N ASP A 436 -67.81 -23.22 1.01
CA ASP A 436 -68.86 -23.98 1.71
C ASP A 436 -69.51 -23.18 2.86
N ASN A 437 -68.83 -22.15 3.39
CA ASN A 437 -69.35 -21.32 4.49
C ASN A 437 -70.23 -20.13 4.05
N ASN A 438 -70.32 -19.82 2.76
CA ASN A 438 -71.11 -18.68 2.25
C ASN A 438 -72.44 -19.07 1.56
N GLY A 439 -72.81 -20.37 1.57
CA GLY A 439 -74.05 -20.87 0.95
C GLY A 439 -75.28 -21.00 1.87
N LEU A 440 -75.18 -20.65 3.16
CA LEU A 440 -76.19 -21.00 4.17
C LEU A 440 -76.88 -19.83 4.90
N PHE A 441 -76.73 -18.59 4.42
CA PHE A 441 -77.49 -17.44 4.97
C PHE A 441 -78.17 -16.62 3.86
N GLN A 442 -79.21 -17.18 3.25
CA GLN A 442 -80.35 -16.41 2.72
C GLN A 442 -81.56 -17.33 2.43
N LYS A 443 -82.46 -17.48 3.42
CA LYS A 443 -83.90 -17.68 3.20
C LYS A 443 -84.73 -17.49 4.49
N LYS A 444 -85.48 -16.37 4.51
CA LYS A 444 -86.85 -16.14 5.06
C LYS A 444 -87.17 -16.61 6.49
N SER A 445 -87.44 -15.73 7.47
CA SER A 445 -88.68 -14.96 7.69
C SER A 445 -89.98 -15.79 7.69
N LEU A 446 -90.64 -15.88 8.88
CA LEU A 446 -92.07 -16.09 9.19
C LEU A 446 -92.17 -16.28 10.73
N LYS A 447 -92.66 -15.31 11.53
CA LYS A 447 -94.06 -14.94 11.90
C LYS A 447 -94.42 -15.43 13.32
N ASN A 448 -94.98 -14.50 14.11
CA ASN A 448 -95.97 -14.55 15.22
C ASN A 448 -96.26 -15.94 15.85
N GLU A 449 -96.29 -16.11 17.17
CA GLU A 449 -97.16 -15.49 18.20
C GLU A 449 -96.49 -15.50 19.58
#